data_AF-A0A651I0U6-F1
#
_entry.id   AF-A0A651I0U6-F1
#
_cell.length_a   1.000
_cell.length_b   1.000
_cell.length_c   1.000
_cell.angle_alpha   90.00
_cell.angle_beta   90.00
_cell.angle_gamma   90.00
#
_symmetry.space_group_name_H-M   'P 1'
#
loop_
_entity.id
_entity.type
_entity.pdbx_description
1 polymer ?
#
loop_
_entity_poly.entity_id
_entity_poly.type
_entity_poly.pdbx_seq_one_letter_code
_entity_poly.pdbx_strand_id
1 'polypeptide(L)'
;MRVFSFIVFVCIGVFASGCFENEDYFVPDGHFTYVGDVQKLKSQLKPEGHVINLTELEGDSAILIDGGVTLMVNPENFLDGDGSPYEGEIELYVIPTEKITDWVGFDQSFMGENGLIDLLFALNIKIDGREGRPAFINIENAPKIRLESNQTDRQLNYFDQMDQYGIYGQWSLNEENKIVPDEWMEEDETGQPVLKTGFVYTLLSSGWHAIGQESNLVGEVSVCFELPPGFTSGNTTTFLVLRNINSVVQLREWKDRYTSCNTELLIPRDEAIDVVSISRFSGERYFLSFQTVIADQDQLLIHLNPKRASWNSILDKVNSRN
;
A
#
# COMPACT_ATOMS: atom_id res chain seq x y z
N MET A 1 -7.06 67.05 -62.52
CA MET A 1 -8.21 66.45 -61.80
C MET A 1 -7.66 65.28 -60.97
N ARG A 2 -7.71 65.42 -59.63
CA ARG A 2 -7.60 64.37 -58.57
C ARG A 2 -6.23 63.62 -58.51
N VAL A 3 -5.29 63.88 -57.59
CA VAL A 3 -5.29 63.97 -56.10
C VAL A 3 -5.93 62.76 -55.43
N PHE A 4 -5.24 62.27 -54.37
CA PHE A 4 -5.48 61.15 -53.45
C PHE A 4 -4.72 59.86 -53.79
N SER A 5 -3.53 59.67 -53.21
CA SER A 5 -3.30 59.06 -51.89
C SER A 5 -3.81 57.63 -51.82
N PHE A 6 -2.90 56.65 -51.82
CA PHE A 6 -3.08 55.41 -51.06
C PHE A 6 -1.70 54.84 -50.68
N ILE A 7 -1.02 55.57 -49.80
CA ILE A 7 -0.13 54.98 -48.80
C ILE A 7 -1.05 54.22 -47.85
N VAL A 8 -1.27 52.93 -48.11
CA VAL A 8 -1.79 51.94 -47.14
C VAL A 8 -1.10 50.61 -47.44
N PHE A 9 0.15 50.50 -46.99
CA PHE A 9 0.79 49.22 -46.68
C PHE A 9 1.59 49.36 -45.38
N VAL A 10 1.00 50.10 -44.43
CA VAL A 10 1.40 50.19 -43.03
C VAL A 10 0.09 50.09 -42.23
N CYS A 11 0.07 49.20 -41.25
CA CYS A 11 -1.05 48.83 -40.36
C CYS A 11 -2.05 47.80 -40.94
N ILE A 12 -1.72 46.51 -40.81
CA ILE A 12 -2.38 45.59 -39.87
C ILE A 12 -1.35 44.47 -39.62
N GLY A 13 -0.90 44.32 -38.38
CA GLY A 13 0.07 43.30 -37.99
C GLY A 13 0.91 43.62 -36.76
N VAL A 14 0.42 44.46 -35.84
CA VAL A 14 0.95 44.49 -34.47
C VAL A 14 -0.21 44.19 -33.52
N PHE A 15 -0.35 42.91 -33.20
CA PHE A 15 -0.66 42.39 -31.86
C PHE A 15 0.13 41.09 -31.78
N ALA A 16 1.31 41.13 -31.17
CA ALA A 16 1.51 40.80 -29.75
C ALA A 16 1.69 39.28 -29.54
N SER A 17 2.79 38.96 -28.84
CA SER A 17 3.03 37.76 -28.04
C SER A 17 3.16 36.42 -28.80
N GLY A 18 4.26 35.67 -28.71
CA GLY A 18 5.47 35.89 -27.93
C GLY A 18 6.66 35.11 -28.49
N CYS A 19 7.82 35.41 -27.93
CA CYS A 19 8.97 34.52 -27.95
C CYS A 19 8.49 33.13 -27.56
N PHE A 20 8.41 32.21 -28.52
CA PHE A 20 8.65 30.82 -28.18
C PHE A 20 10.13 30.76 -27.84
N GLU A 21 10.43 30.74 -26.54
CA GLU A 21 11.58 29.98 -26.10
C GLU A 21 11.34 28.57 -26.62
N ASN A 22 12.06 28.23 -27.70
CA ASN A 22 12.41 26.84 -27.93
C ASN A 22 13.22 26.44 -26.70
N GLU A 23 12.56 25.96 -25.66
CA GLU A 23 13.21 25.07 -24.72
C GLU A 23 13.67 23.88 -25.57
N ASP A 24 14.96 23.88 -25.90
CA ASP A 24 15.67 22.70 -26.33
C ASP A 24 15.42 21.63 -25.25
N TYR A 25 14.44 20.76 -25.49
CA TYR A 25 14.37 19.51 -24.79
C TYR A 25 15.66 18.78 -25.12
N PHE A 26 16.55 18.75 -24.13
CA PHE A 26 17.70 17.88 -24.14
C PHE A 26 17.16 16.45 -24.16
N VAL A 27 16.98 15.88 -25.37
CA VAL A 27 16.88 14.45 -25.57
C VAL A 27 18.33 13.99 -25.69
N PRO A 28 18.91 13.34 -24.65
CA PRO A 28 20.24 12.80 -24.83
C PRO A 28 20.13 11.67 -25.86
N ASP A 29 20.66 11.91 -27.05
CA ASP A 29 21.05 10.87 -27.97
C ASP A 29 22.08 9.98 -27.26
N GLY A 30 21.57 8.88 -26.74
CA GLY A 30 22.35 7.88 -26.06
C GLY A 30 21.43 6.70 -25.84
N HIS A 31 21.84 5.55 -26.33
CA HIS A 31 21.28 4.26 -25.95
C HIS A 31 21.42 4.08 -24.43
N PHE A 32 20.56 4.74 -23.65
CA PHE A 32 20.23 4.27 -22.32
C PHE A 32 19.37 3.04 -22.57
N THR A 33 19.99 1.87 -22.49
CA THR A 33 19.26 0.70 -22.04
C THR A 33 18.72 1.07 -20.66
N TYR A 34 17.48 1.56 -20.65
CA TYR A 34 16.69 1.81 -19.45
C TYR A 34 16.37 0.45 -18.80
N VAL A 35 17.40 -0.25 -18.32
CA VAL A 35 17.25 -1.41 -17.46
C VAL A 35 16.96 -0.84 -16.08
N GLY A 36 15.70 -0.50 -15.88
CA GLY A 36 15.14 -0.31 -14.55
C GLY A 36 14.66 -1.64 -14.01
N ASP A 37 14.45 -1.69 -12.70
CA ASP A 37 14.01 -2.90 -12.02
C ASP A 37 12.99 -2.50 -10.95
N VAL A 38 11.71 -2.56 -11.34
CA VAL A 38 10.58 -2.31 -10.45
C VAL A 38 10.53 -3.34 -9.32
N GLN A 39 11.05 -4.56 -9.51
CA GLN A 39 11.09 -5.57 -8.45
C GLN A 39 12.12 -5.20 -7.39
N LYS A 40 13.29 -4.72 -7.80
CA LYS A 40 14.28 -4.16 -6.88
C LYS A 40 13.76 -2.92 -6.15
N LEU A 41 12.98 -2.07 -6.82
CA LEU A 41 12.30 -0.95 -6.16
C LEU A 41 11.36 -1.45 -5.06
N LYS A 42 10.46 -2.39 -5.39
CA LYS A 42 9.50 -2.95 -4.44
C LYS A 42 10.20 -3.65 -3.28
N SER A 43 11.26 -4.41 -3.52
CA SER A 43 12.03 -5.06 -2.46
C SER A 43 12.69 -4.06 -1.51
N GLN A 44 13.08 -2.86 -1.98
CA GLN A 44 13.62 -1.80 -1.13
C GLN A 44 12.55 -1.09 -0.29
N LEU A 45 11.27 -1.17 -0.69
CA LEU A 45 10.15 -0.61 0.05
C LEU A 45 9.54 -1.59 1.07
N LYS A 46 9.77 -2.90 0.90
CA LYS A 46 9.25 -3.91 1.83
C LYS A 46 9.90 -3.74 3.20
N PRO A 47 9.12 -3.59 4.29
CA PRO A 47 9.66 -3.69 5.63
C PRO A 47 10.30 -5.06 5.86
N GLU A 48 11.28 -5.08 6.76
CA GLU A 48 11.83 -6.32 7.27
C GLU A 48 10.78 -6.99 8.17
N GLY A 49 10.69 -8.31 8.10
CA GLY A 49 9.80 -9.05 8.98
C GLY A 49 10.56 -9.62 10.17
N HIS A 50 9.83 -9.84 11.25
CA HIS A 50 10.35 -10.36 12.50
C HIS A 50 10.27 -11.88 12.49
N VAL A 51 11.37 -12.56 12.83
CA VAL A 51 11.40 -14.00 13.01
C VAL A 51 11.35 -14.31 14.50
N ILE A 52 10.33 -15.04 14.93
CA ILE A 52 10.13 -15.43 16.32
C ILE A 52 10.29 -16.94 16.40
N ASN A 53 11.20 -17.41 17.27
CA ASN A 53 11.34 -18.83 17.58
C ASN A 53 10.52 -19.16 18.84
N LEU A 54 9.56 -20.07 18.71
CA LEU A 54 8.62 -20.39 19.78
C LEU A 54 9.11 -21.51 20.74
N THR A 55 10.27 -22.12 20.52
CA THR A 55 10.78 -23.20 21.41
C THR A 55 11.23 -22.74 22.79
N GLU A 56 11.41 -21.43 22.98
CA GLU A 56 11.79 -20.86 24.27
C GLU A 56 10.57 -20.58 25.18
N LEU A 57 9.35 -20.84 24.69
CA LEU A 57 8.12 -20.54 25.43
C LEU A 57 7.73 -21.71 26.34
N GLU A 58 7.82 -21.51 27.66
CA GLU A 58 7.34 -22.48 28.66
C GLU A 58 5.82 -22.35 28.96
N GLY A 59 5.15 -21.33 28.40
CA GLY A 59 3.73 -21.06 28.62
C GLY A 59 3.22 -19.84 27.84
N ASP A 60 2.14 -19.22 28.33
CA ASP A 60 1.58 -18.00 27.74
C ASP A 60 2.62 -16.88 27.70
N SER A 61 2.85 -16.36 26.50
CA SER A 61 3.90 -15.40 26.21
C SER A 61 3.37 -14.26 25.35
N ALA A 62 3.87 -13.06 25.63
CA ALA A 62 3.54 -11.85 24.88
C ALA A 62 4.78 -11.42 24.10
N ILE A 63 4.66 -11.40 22.77
CA ILE A 63 5.74 -10.99 21.89
C ILE A 63 5.37 -9.64 21.30
N LEU A 64 6.19 -8.63 21.60
CA LEU A 64 6.03 -7.28 21.09
C LEU A 64 6.50 -7.20 19.64
N ILE A 65 5.68 -6.57 18.82
CA ILE A 65 5.88 -6.34 17.40
C ILE A 65 5.75 -4.83 17.16
N ASP A 66 6.50 -4.31 16.20
CA ASP A 66 6.42 -2.89 15.84
C ASP A 66 4.98 -2.47 15.53
N GLY A 67 4.67 -1.20 15.86
CA GLY A 67 3.35 -0.63 15.63
C GLY A 67 2.33 -0.82 16.76
N GLY A 68 2.81 -1.12 17.97
CA GLY A 68 1.94 -1.33 19.13
C GLY A 68 1.17 -2.65 19.04
N VAL A 69 1.74 -3.64 18.36
CA VAL A 69 1.12 -4.95 18.18
C VAL A 69 1.76 -5.95 19.13
N THR A 70 0.94 -6.75 19.80
CA THR A 70 1.41 -7.83 20.66
C THR A 70 0.79 -9.13 20.23
N LEU A 71 1.64 -10.12 19.94
CA LEU A 71 1.24 -11.49 19.69
C LEU A 71 1.23 -12.26 21.02
N MET A 72 0.04 -12.72 21.41
CA MET A 72 -0.18 -13.58 22.57
C MET A 72 -0.18 -15.03 22.09
N VAL A 73 0.83 -15.79 22.51
CA VAL A 73 1.06 -17.17 22.07
C VAL A 73 1.40 -18.11 23.21
N ASN A 74 1.11 -19.38 23.01
CA ASN A 74 1.61 -20.51 23.77
C ASN A 74 1.92 -21.69 22.84
N PRO A 75 2.69 -22.69 23.32
CA PRO A 75 3.03 -23.85 22.50
C PRO A 75 1.81 -24.64 21.98
N GLU A 76 0.72 -24.70 22.75
CA GLU A 76 -0.51 -25.40 22.39
C GLU A 76 -1.31 -24.72 21.27
N ASN A 77 -0.91 -23.51 20.85
CA ASN A 77 -1.53 -22.80 19.74
C ASN A 77 -1.19 -23.38 18.36
N PHE A 78 -0.26 -24.34 18.29
CA PHE A 78 0.19 -24.90 17.03
C PHE A 78 0.11 -26.42 17.02
N LEU A 79 -0.26 -26.98 15.86
CA LEU A 79 -0.40 -28.42 15.64
C LEU A 79 0.56 -28.88 14.54
N ASP A 80 1.01 -30.14 14.62
CA ASP A 80 1.67 -30.84 13.51
C ASP A 80 0.62 -31.33 12.48
N GLY A 81 1.08 -31.86 11.34
CA GLY A 81 0.21 -32.34 10.27
C GLY A 81 -0.70 -33.51 10.62
N ASP A 82 -0.48 -34.18 11.76
CA ASP A 82 -1.38 -35.21 12.30
C ASP A 82 -2.41 -34.68 13.31
N GLY A 83 -2.38 -33.38 13.61
CA GLY A 83 -3.28 -32.70 14.54
C GLY A 83 -2.86 -32.80 16.01
N SER A 84 -1.71 -33.37 16.33
CA SER A 84 -1.13 -33.33 17.68
C SER A 84 -0.48 -31.97 17.96
N PRO A 85 -0.31 -31.56 19.24
CA PRO A 85 0.46 -30.36 19.57
C PRO A 85 1.83 -30.39 18.92
N TYR A 86 2.24 -29.26 18.32
CA TYR A 86 3.50 -29.20 17.60
C TYR A 86 4.68 -29.31 18.57
N GLU A 87 5.54 -30.31 18.35
CA GLU A 87 6.77 -30.51 19.11
C GLU A 87 7.97 -30.17 18.23
N GLY A 88 8.48 -28.94 18.31
CA GLY A 88 9.64 -28.48 17.55
C GLY A 88 9.76 -26.96 17.46
N GLU A 89 10.75 -26.49 16.70
CA GLU A 89 10.90 -25.08 16.38
C GLU A 89 9.87 -24.61 15.35
N ILE A 90 9.17 -23.54 15.69
CA ILE A 90 8.29 -22.81 14.79
C ILE A 90 8.89 -21.44 14.59
N GLU A 91 9.02 -21.04 13.33
CA GLU A 91 9.32 -19.66 12.97
C GLU A 91 8.05 -18.96 12.54
N LEU A 92 7.68 -17.94 13.32
CA LEU A 92 6.69 -16.96 12.88
C LEU A 92 7.41 -15.82 12.20
N TYR A 93 7.07 -15.60 10.94
CA TYR A 93 7.48 -14.41 10.22
C TYR A 93 6.34 -13.40 10.25
N VAL A 94 6.52 -12.30 10.97
CA VAL A 94 5.51 -11.24 11.09
C VAL A 94 5.99 -9.98 10.38
N ILE A 95 5.18 -9.51 9.44
CA ILE A 95 5.44 -8.25 8.74
C ILE A 95 4.35 -7.24 9.14
N PRO A 96 4.64 -6.31 10.06
CA PRO A 96 3.75 -5.20 10.33
C PRO A 96 3.81 -4.21 9.17
N THR A 97 2.67 -3.59 8.88
CA THR A 97 2.56 -2.70 7.74
C THR A 97 1.68 -1.52 8.13
N GLU A 98 2.28 -0.34 8.15
CA GLU A 98 1.66 0.89 8.66
C GLU A 98 1.73 2.02 7.63
N LYS A 99 2.78 2.02 6.81
CA LYS A 99 3.08 3.09 5.88
C LYS A 99 2.59 2.74 4.49
N ILE A 100 2.21 3.77 3.73
CA ILE A 100 1.80 3.61 2.34
C ILE A 100 2.88 2.90 1.51
N THR A 101 4.15 3.24 1.74
CA THR A 101 5.27 2.59 1.06
C THR A 101 5.38 1.09 1.30
N ASP A 102 4.99 0.61 2.48
CA ASP A 102 5.13 -0.80 2.83
C ASP A 102 4.22 -1.65 1.91
N TRP A 103 3.00 -1.19 1.69
CA TRP A 103 2.02 -1.81 0.79
C TRP A 103 2.45 -1.79 -0.67
N VAL A 104 3.04 -0.67 -1.11
CA VAL A 104 3.62 -0.56 -2.45
C VAL A 104 4.75 -1.57 -2.61
N GLY A 105 5.56 -1.79 -1.56
CA GLY A 105 6.58 -2.83 -1.51
C GLY A 105 5.99 -4.22 -1.67
N PHE A 106 4.90 -4.54 -0.98
CA PHE A 106 4.23 -5.84 -1.06
C PHE A 106 3.34 -6.06 -2.27
N ASP A 107 3.19 -5.06 -3.13
CA ASP A 107 2.26 -5.16 -4.26
C ASP A 107 0.85 -5.50 -3.76
N GLN A 108 0.35 -4.77 -2.76
CA GLN A 108 -0.99 -4.97 -2.18
C GLN A 108 -1.87 -3.72 -2.39
N SER A 109 -3.16 -3.98 -2.57
CA SER A 109 -4.23 -2.96 -2.60
C SER A 109 -5.20 -3.22 -1.46
N PHE A 110 -5.85 -2.20 -0.91
CA PHE A 110 -6.81 -2.32 0.20
C PHE A 110 -8.24 -2.02 -0.26
N MET A 111 -8.72 -2.88 -1.14
CA MET A 111 -10.08 -2.84 -1.67
C MET A 111 -10.86 -4.04 -1.11
N GLY A 112 -11.98 -3.76 -0.47
CA GLY A 112 -12.95 -4.77 -0.04
C GLY A 112 -13.96 -5.07 -1.15
N GLU A 113 -15.02 -5.78 -0.80
CA GLU A 113 -16.11 -6.12 -1.73
C GLU A 113 -17.05 -4.94 -2.01
N ASN A 114 -17.20 -4.02 -1.06
CA ASN A 114 -18.14 -2.90 -1.11
C ASN A 114 -17.47 -1.52 -1.14
N GLY A 115 -16.15 -1.45 -1.14
CA GLY A 115 -15.42 -0.19 -1.22
C GLY A 115 -13.95 -0.30 -0.83
N LEU A 116 -13.34 0.84 -0.58
CA LEU A 116 -11.99 0.91 -0.01
C LEU A 116 -12.02 0.60 1.49
N ILE A 117 -10.98 -0.07 1.96
CA ILE A 117 -10.75 -0.35 3.38
C ILE A 117 -9.90 0.79 3.96
N ASP A 118 -10.45 1.57 4.89
CA ASP A 118 -9.69 2.46 5.76
C ASP A 118 -8.92 1.61 6.76
N LEU A 119 -7.68 1.32 6.42
CA LEU A 119 -6.87 0.37 7.15
C LEU A 119 -6.32 1.01 8.43
N LEU A 120 -6.44 0.31 9.55
CA LEU A 120 -5.73 0.66 10.77
C LEU A 120 -4.37 -0.03 10.81
N PHE A 121 -4.35 -1.34 10.52
CA PHE A 121 -3.16 -2.17 10.57
C PHE A 121 -3.33 -3.40 9.68
N ALA A 122 -2.25 -3.92 9.10
CA ALA A 122 -2.23 -5.31 8.63
C ALA A 122 -0.91 -5.99 8.97
N LEU A 123 -0.97 -7.31 8.93
CA LEU A 123 0.11 -8.23 9.22
C LEU A 123 0.14 -9.32 8.17
N ASN A 124 1.33 -9.71 7.75
CA ASN A 124 1.53 -11.03 7.16
C ASN A 124 2.11 -11.96 8.20
N ILE A 125 1.45 -13.08 8.47
CA ILE A 125 1.97 -14.15 9.32
C ILE A 125 2.26 -15.36 8.45
N LYS A 126 3.53 -15.75 8.40
CA LYS A 126 3.93 -17.05 7.86
C LYS A 126 4.41 -17.92 9.01
N ILE A 127 4.00 -19.18 8.96
CA ILE A 127 4.35 -20.20 9.95
C ILE A 127 5.16 -21.25 9.20
N ASP A 128 6.42 -21.41 9.58
CA ASP A 128 7.27 -22.48 9.08
C ASP A 128 7.61 -23.42 10.23
N GLY A 129 7.16 -24.67 10.11
CA GLY A 129 7.64 -25.75 10.97
C GLY A 129 9.01 -26.23 10.51
N ARG A 130 9.87 -26.62 11.46
CA ARG A 130 11.23 -27.11 11.19
C ARG A 130 11.29 -28.65 11.23
N GLU A 131 12.46 -29.17 10.88
CA GLU A 131 12.74 -30.63 10.91
C GLU A 131 11.84 -31.48 10.00
N GLY A 132 11.29 -30.88 8.94
CA GLY A 132 10.42 -31.56 7.99
C GLY A 132 8.99 -31.79 8.48
N ARG A 133 8.61 -31.17 9.61
CA ARG A 133 7.25 -31.23 10.18
C ARG A 133 6.54 -29.90 9.94
N PRO A 134 5.45 -29.86 9.15
CA PRO A 134 4.69 -28.64 8.96
C PRO A 134 3.96 -28.24 10.25
N ALA A 135 3.85 -26.95 10.53
CA ALA A 135 3.12 -26.40 11.66
C ALA A 135 1.87 -25.67 11.17
N PHE A 136 0.77 -25.84 11.90
CA PHE A 136 -0.53 -25.21 11.62
C PHE A 136 -1.06 -24.52 12.86
N ILE A 137 -1.93 -23.53 12.69
CA ILE A 137 -2.65 -22.92 13.82
C ILE A 137 -3.68 -23.89 14.36
N ASN A 138 -3.67 -24.10 15.68
CA ASN A 138 -4.73 -24.76 16.40
C ASN A 138 -5.94 -23.82 16.55
N ILE A 139 -6.94 -23.95 15.68
CA ILE A 139 -8.12 -23.06 15.71
C ILE A 139 -8.89 -23.11 17.04
N GLU A 140 -8.86 -24.23 17.75
CA GLU A 140 -9.55 -24.41 19.05
C GLU A 140 -8.81 -23.71 20.20
N ASN A 141 -7.53 -23.43 20.01
CA ASN A 141 -6.68 -22.70 20.95
C ASN A 141 -5.80 -21.75 20.14
N ALA A 142 -6.40 -20.84 19.39
CA ALA A 142 -5.65 -20.00 18.46
C ALA A 142 -4.91 -18.85 19.17
N PRO A 143 -3.77 -18.39 18.64
CA PRO A 143 -3.09 -17.20 19.13
C PRO A 143 -4.01 -15.98 19.12
N LYS A 144 -3.75 -15.01 19.98
CA LYS A 144 -4.45 -13.72 19.96
C LYS A 144 -3.50 -12.61 19.58
N ILE A 145 -4.02 -11.61 18.87
CA ILE A 145 -3.30 -10.39 18.58
C ILE A 145 -3.95 -9.27 19.36
N ARG A 146 -3.14 -8.46 20.02
CA ARG A 146 -3.52 -7.18 20.61
C ARG A 146 -2.94 -6.06 19.78
N LEU A 147 -3.74 -5.03 19.53
CA LEU A 147 -3.35 -3.81 18.84
C LEU A 147 -3.64 -2.63 19.77
N GLU A 148 -2.59 -1.99 20.29
CA GLU A 148 -2.70 -0.80 21.13
C GLU A 148 -3.34 0.35 20.35
N SER A 149 -4.40 0.95 20.89
CA SER A 149 -5.06 2.11 20.30
C SER A 149 -5.89 2.87 21.33
N ASN A 150 -5.89 4.20 21.19
CA ASN A 150 -6.72 5.09 22.01
C ASN A 150 -8.14 5.28 21.42
N GLN A 151 -8.43 4.69 20.25
CA GLN A 151 -9.70 4.86 19.52
C GLN A 151 -10.60 3.63 19.67
N THR A 152 -10.81 3.15 20.89
CA THR A 152 -11.54 1.90 21.18
C THR A 152 -13.05 1.97 20.91
N ASP A 153 -13.58 3.18 20.64
CA ASP A 153 -14.97 3.42 20.24
C ASP A 153 -15.23 3.18 18.74
N ARG A 154 -14.16 3.03 17.95
CA ARG A 154 -14.25 2.80 16.50
C ARG A 154 -14.76 1.39 16.21
N GLN A 155 -15.72 1.29 15.29
CA GLN A 155 -16.13 0.00 14.72
C GLN A 155 -15.08 -0.48 13.72
N LEU A 156 -14.45 -1.60 14.03
CA LEU A 156 -13.44 -2.23 13.19
C LEU A 156 -13.88 -3.62 12.77
N ASN A 157 -13.48 -3.96 11.56
CA ASN A 157 -13.72 -5.23 10.93
C ASN A 157 -12.39 -5.92 10.65
N TYR A 158 -12.43 -7.25 10.67
CA TYR A 158 -11.30 -8.10 10.31
C TYR A 158 -11.46 -8.54 8.86
N PHE A 159 -10.36 -8.44 8.12
CA PHE A 159 -10.29 -8.81 6.71
C PHE A 159 -9.15 -9.80 6.49
N ASP A 160 -9.39 -10.81 5.67
CA ASP A 160 -8.38 -11.74 5.18
C ASP A 160 -8.27 -11.62 3.65
N GLN A 161 -7.11 -12.00 3.12
CA GLN A 161 -6.91 -12.01 1.69
C GLN A 161 -7.66 -13.19 1.06
N MET A 162 -8.48 -12.93 0.04
CA MET A 162 -9.08 -13.99 -0.76
C MET A 162 -7.99 -14.68 -1.60
N ASP A 163 -7.67 -15.92 -1.26
CA ASP A 163 -6.67 -16.75 -1.96
C ASP A 163 -7.13 -17.16 -3.40
N GLN A 164 -8.43 -17.22 -3.69
CA GLN A 164 -8.87 -18.30 -4.60
C GLN A 164 -9.29 -17.89 -6.03
N TYR A 165 -9.37 -16.59 -6.38
CA TYR A 165 -9.93 -16.18 -7.68
C TYR A 165 -9.17 -15.09 -8.46
N GLY A 166 -7.91 -14.82 -8.11
CA GLY A 166 -6.98 -14.13 -9.01
C GLY A 166 -7.19 -12.62 -9.21
N ILE A 167 -8.09 -11.97 -8.45
CA ILE A 167 -8.08 -10.52 -8.30
C ILE A 167 -7.13 -10.19 -7.14
N TYR A 168 -5.85 -10.04 -7.47
CA TYR A 168 -4.81 -9.71 -6.49
C TYR A 168 -5.11 -8.39 -5.77
N GLY A 169 -5.23 -8.41 -4.44
CA GLY A 169 -5.46 -7.21 -3.62
C GLY A 169 -6.92 -6.89 -3.31
N GLN A 170 -7.82 -7.87 -3.49
CA GLN A 170 -9.16 -7.83 -2.91
C GLN A 170 -9.17 -8.57 -1.56
N TRP A 171 -9.77 -7.95 -0.56
CA TRP A 171 -9.86 -8.47 0.81
C TRP A 171 -11.31 -8.82 1.12
N SER A 172 -11.53 -9.98 1.71
CA SER A 172 -12.84 -10.40 2.19
C SER A 172 -13.07 -9.95 3.61
N LEU A 173 -14.27 -9.45 3.88
CA LEU A 173 -14.73 -9.27 5.25
C LEU A 173 -14.94 -10.65 5.86
N ASN A 174 -14.25 -10.94 6.97
CA ASN A 174 -14.44 -12.18 7.70
C ASN A 174 -15.24 -11.86 8.98
N GLU A 175 -16.55 -12.12 8.88
CA GLU A 175 -17.53 -11.84 9.95
C GLU A 175 -17.44 -12.83 11.13
N GLU A 176 -16.76 -13.96 10.94
CA GLU A 176 -16.58 -14.97 11.97
C GLU A 176 -15.55 -14.53 13.01
N ASN A 177 -14.50 -13.82 12.57
CA ASN A 177 -13.46 -13.30 13.45
C ASN A 177 -13.75 -11.88 13.90
N LYS A 178 -14.17 -11.73 15.16
CA LYS A 178 -14.56 -10.44 15.71
C LYS A 178 -13.36 -9.71 16.31
N ILE A 179 -13.27 -8.42 15.98
CA ILE A 179 -12.38 -7.49 16.65
C ILE A 179 -13.12 -6.90 17.84
N VAL A 180 -12.56 -7.07 19.04
CA VAL A 180 -13.20 -6.65 20.29
C VAL A 180 -12.31 -5.61 20.98
N PRO A 181 -12.86 -4.47 21.42
CA PRO A 181 -12.14 -3.55 22.29
C PRO A 181 -11.79 -4.24 23.61
N ASP A 182 -10.56 -4.05 24.09
CA ASP A 182 -10.09 -4.65 25.34
C ASP A 182 -9.14 -3.70 26.08
N GLU A 183 -8.95 -4.00 27.36
CA GLU A 183 -7.99 -3.33 28.24
C GLU A 183 -7.07 -4.38 28.87
N TRP A 184 -5.77 -4.12 28.89
CA TRP A 184 -4.79 -5.04 29.48
C TRP A 184 -3.71 -4.29 30.26
N MET A 185 -3.11 -4.97 31.23
CA MET A 185 -1.95 -4.46 31.96
C MET A 185 -0.68 -4.93 31.24
N GLU A 186 0.28 -4.03 31.08
CA GLU A 186 1.59 -4.30 30.52
C GLU A 186 2.67 -3.58 31.35
N GLU A 187 3.89 -4.11 31.43
CA GLU A 187 4.98 -3.43 32.11
C GLU A 187 5.62 -2.38 31.19
N ASP A 188 5.84 -1.16 31.69
CA ASP A 188 6.62 -0.16 30.98
C ASP A 188 8.13 -0.43 31.04
N GLU A 189 8.93 0.44 30.40
CA GLU A 189 10.39 0.34 30.41
C GLU A 189 11.02 0.37 31.82
N THR A 190 10.27 0.81 32.84
CA THR A 190 10.69 0.85 34.25
C THR A 190 10.18 -0.34 35.07
N GLY A 191 9.47 -1.28 34.43
CA GLY A 191 8.84 -2.44 35.07
C GLY A 191 7.59 -2.08 35.87
N GLN A 192 7.00 -0.89 35.65
CA GLN A 192 5.75 -0.51 36.29
C GLN A 192 4.56 -0.98 35.46
N PRO A 193 3.51 -1.52 36.10
CA PRO A 193 2.32 -1.92 35.37
C PRO A 193 1.54 -0.69 34.89
N VAL A 194 1.30 -0.61 33.60
CA VAL A 194 0.56 0.44 32.90
C VAL A 194 -0.66 -0.18 32.24
N LEU A 195 -1.80 0.50 32.35
CA LEU A 195 -3.03 0.12 31.64
C LEU A 195 -2.91 0.53 30.18
N LYS A 196 -3.10 -0.44 29.29
CA LYS A 196 -3.18 -0.28 27.85
C LYS A 196 -4.62 -0.53 27.39
N THR A 197 -5.00 0.17 26.33
CA THR A 197 -6.30 0.01 25.68
C THR A 197 -6.09 -0.27 24.21
N GLY A 198 -7.02 -0.99 23.60
CA GLY A 198 -6.98 -1.21 22.16
C GLY A 198 -7.95 -2.29 21.71
N PHE A 199 -7.51 -3.08 20.75
CA PHE A 199 -8.32 -4.11 20.11
C PHE A 199 -7.66 -5.47 20.20
N VAL A 200 -8.50 -6.51 20.29
CA VAL A 200 -8.07 -7.91 20.34
C VAL A 200 -8.85 -8.73 19.33
N TYR A 201 -8.16 -9.62 18.63
CA TYR A 201 -8.79 -10.62 17.77
C TYR A 201 -7.96 -11.91 17.78
N THR A 202 -8.57 -12.99 17.30
CA THR A 202 -7.96 -14.32 17.27
C THR A 202 -7.32 -14.55 15.90
N LEU A 203 -6.11 -15.10 15.86
CA LEU A 203 -5.46 -15.45 14.61
C LEU A 203 -5.89 -16.86 14.18
N LEU A 204 -6.78 -16.97 13.20
CA LEU A 204 -7.37 -18.25 12.78
C LEU A 204 -6.68 -18.91 11.58
N SER A 205 -5.80 -18.18 10.89
CA SER A 205 -5.07 -18.67 9.72
C SER A 205 -3.70 -18.00 9.62
N SER A 206 -2.83 -18.57 8.78
CA SER A 206 -1.64 -17.86 8.28
C SER A 206 -2.00 -17.05 7.04
N GLY A 207 -1.12 -16.12 6.66
CA GLY A 207 -1.29 -15.26 5.49
C GLY A 207 -1.42 -13.79 5.87
N TRP A 208 -2.13 -13.04 5.04
CA TRP A 208 -2.38 -11.61 5.24
C TRP A 208 -3.66 -11.39 6.02
N HIS A 209 -3.58 -10.55 7.05
CA HIS A 209 -4.70 -10.17 7.91
C HIS A 209 -4.71 -8.67 8.08
N ALA A 210 -5.85 -8.04 7.85
CA ALA A 210 -6.05 -6.61 7.92
C ALA A 210 -7.16 -6.26 8.90
N ILE A 211 -6.99 -5.12 9.54
CA ILE A 211 -7.96 -4.54 10.47
C ILE A 211 -8.28 -3.15 9.97
N GLY A 212 -9.56 -2.85 9.78
CA GLY A 212 -9.96 -1.55 9.29
C GLY A 212 -11.46 -1.39 9.23
N GLN A 213 -11.89 -0.39 8.49
CA GLN A 213 -13.28 -0.13 8.23
C GLN A 213 -13.52 0.02 6.74
N GLU A 214 -14.47 -0.74 6.21
CA GLU A 214 -14.88 -0.54 4.82
C GLU A 214 -15.67 0.76 4.71
N SER A 215 -15.34 1.56 3.69
CA SER A 215 -15.94 2.88 3.50
C SER A 215 -17.42 2.82 3.12
N ASN A 216 -17.95 1.67 2.67
CA ASN A 216 -19.34 1.50 2.18
C ASN A 216 -19.75 2.49 1.08
N LEU A 217 -18.77 3.10 0.41
CA LEU A 217 -18.98 4.15 -0.58
C LEU A 217 -18.91 3.53 -1.98
N VAL A 218 -20.08 3.39 -2.62
CA VAL A 218 -20.21 2.74 -3.93
C VAL A 218 -20.16 3.80 -5.02
N GLY A 219 -18.97 3.97 -5.60
CA GLY A 219 -18.76 4.70 -6.85
C GLY A 219 -17.73 3.96 -7.68
N GLU A 220 -18.14 3.38 -8.81
CA GLU A 220 -17.18 2.81 -9.75
C GLU A 220 -16.49 3.94 -10.51
N VAL A 221 -15.16 3.96 -10.46
CA VAL A 221 -14.31 4.90 -11.17
C VAL A 221 -13.26 4.09 -11.92
N SER A 222 -13.12 4.36 -13.22
CA SER A 222 -12.00 3.86 -14.00
C SER A 222 -10.89 4.88 -13.98
N VAL A 223 -9.69 4.47 -13.54
CA VAL A 223 -8.54 5.36 -13.48
C VAL A 223 -7.48 4.91 -14.46
N CYS A 224 -7.22 5.76 -15.45
CA CYS A 224 -6.17 5.61 -16.44
C CYS A 224 -5.05 6.62 -16.18
N PHE A 225 -3.81 6.18 -16.36
CA PHE A 225 -2.66 7.06 -16.38
C PHE A 225 -1.78 6.81 -17.60
N GLU A 226 -1.12 7.88 -18.03
CA GLU A 226 -0.12 7.88 -19.09
C GLU A 226 1.21 8.39 -18.54
N LEU A 227 2.28 7.68 -18.89
CA LEU A 227 3.65 8.05 -18.57
C LEU A 227 4.42 8.49 -19.82
N PRO A 228 5.43 9.36 -19.68
CA PRO A 228 6.27 9.75 -20.80
C PRO A 228 7.14 8.58 -21.27
N PRO A 229 7.65 8.62 -22.51
CA PRO A 229 8.54 7.60 -23.03
C PRO A 229 9.74 7.33 -22.12
N GLY A 230 10.02 6.04 -21.89
CA GLY A 230 11.10 5.57 -21.02
C GLY A 230 10.64 5.07 -19.65
N PHE A 231 9.45 5.48 -19.19
CA PHE A 231 8.82 5.01 -17.96
C PHE A 231 7.81 3.92 -18.28
N THR A 232 8.11 2.68 -17.90
CA THR A 232 7.36 1.49 -18.31
C THR A 232 7.02 0.62 -17.11
N SER A 233 6.15 -0.37 -17.30
CA SER A 233 5.84 -1.39 -16.28
C SER A 233 7.07 -2.12 -15.72
N GLY A 234 8.18 -2.19 -16.47
CA GLY A 234 9.41 -2.82 -16.01
C GLY A 234 10.20 -2.01 -14.98
N ASN A 235 9.99 -0.69 -14.92
CA ASN A 235 10.76 0.22 -14.08
C ASN A 235 9.92 1.14 -13.19
N THR A 236 8.60 1.15 -13.35
CA THR A 236 7.69 2.06 -12.66
C THR A 236 6.55 1.29 -12.01
N THR A 237 6.22 1.68 -10.78
CA THR A 237 4.98 1.29 -10.11
C THR A 237 4.12 2.54 -9.89
N THR A 238 2.81 2.40 -10.09
CA THR A 238 1.85 3.51 -9.90
C THR A 238 0.75 3.06 -8.96
N PHE A 239 0.30 3.96 -8.10
CA PHE A 239 -0.75 3.70 -7.12
C PHE A 239 -1.54 4.97 -6.82
N LEU A 240 -2.75 4.77 -6.34
CA LEU A 240 -3.65 5.79 -5.82
C LEU A 240 -3.51 5.82 -4.31
N VAL A 241 -3.28 7.00 -3.76
CA VAL A 241 -3.33 7.28 -2.33
C VAL A 241 -4.58 8.11 -2.07
N LEU A 242 -5.44 7.61 -1.19
CA LEU A 242 -6.62 8.34 -0.76
C LEU A 242 -6.24 9.26 0.39
N ARG A 243 -6.65 10.52 0.33
CA ARG A 243 -6.30 11.50 1.37
C ARG A 243 -7.08 11.31 2.66
N ASN A 244 -8.36 10.95 2.53
CA ASN A 244 -9.30 10.87 3.63
C ASN A 244 -9.51 9.44 4.16
N ILE A 245 -8.93 8.45 3.49
CA ILE A 245 -9.03 7.01 3.81
C ILE A 245 -7.60 6.47 3.79
N ASN A 246 -7.17 5.75 4.82
CA ASN A 246 -5.88 5.06 4.82
C ASN A 246 -5.92 3.81 3.93
N SER A 247 -6.08 4.04 2.63
CA SER A 247 -6.11 3.02 1.62
C SER A 247 -5.18 3.39 0.48
N VAL A 248 -4.60 2.36 -0.11
CA VAL A 248 -3.82 2.46 -1.33
C VAL A 248 -4.37 1.46 -2.34
N VAL A 249 -4.49 1.90 -3.58
CA VAL A 249 -4.90 1.04 -4.70
C VAL A 249 -3.81 1.07 -5.73
N GLN A 250 -3.24 -0.09 -6.02
CA GLN A 250 -2.21 -0.18 -7.03
C GLN A 250 -2.79 -0.28 -8.43
N LEU A 251 -2.23 0.51 -9.34
CA LEU A 251 -2.61 0.51 -10.75
C LEU A 251 -1.70 -0.47 -11.51
N ARG A 252 -2.28 -1.56 -12.02
CA ARG A 252 -1.54 -2.74 -12.50
C ARG A 252 -1.87 -3.13 -13.93
N GLU A 253 -3.02 -2.73 -14.45
CA GLU A 253 -3.48 -3.12 -15.77
C GLU A 253 -2.86 -2.24 -16.84
N TRP A 254 -1.72 -2.66 -17.38
CA TRP A 254 -1.05 -1.95 -18.47
C TRP A 254 -1.72 -2.27 -19.81
N LYS A 255 -2.39 -1.30 -20.40
CA LYS A 255 -2.98 -1.42 -21.75
C LYS A 255 -1.89 -1.41 -22.82
N ASP A 256 -0.85 -0.63 -22.60
CA ASP A 256 0.35 -0.58 -23.43
C ASP A 256 1.60 -0.33 -22.58
N ARG A 257 2.73 0.01 -23.22
CA ARG A 257 4.02 0.21 -22.53
C ARG A 257 4.03 1.42 -21.57
N TYR A 258 3.19 2.42 -21.82
CA TYR A 258 3.18 3.73 -21.16
C TYR A 258 1.84 4.06 -20.51
N THR A 259 0.78 3.35 -20.87
CA THR A 259 -0.58 3.55 -20.39
C THR A 259 -1.06 2.38 -19.55
N SER A 260 -1.64 2.68 -18.39
CA SER A 260 -2.33 1.68 -17.57
C SER A 260 -3.67 2.22 -17.09
N CYS A 261 -4.66 1.34 -17.02
CA CYS A 261 -6.01 1.66 -16.64
C CYS A 261 -6.57 0.54 -15.77
N ASN A 262 -6.89 0.83 -14.52
CA ASN A 262 -7.74 -0.07 -13.73
C ASN A 262 -9.19 0.38 -13.91
N THR A 263 -10.06 -0.54 -14.30
CA THR A 263 -11.50 -0.29 -14.40
C THR A 263 -12.22 -0.69 -13.12
N GLU A 264 -13.41 -0.15 -12.90
CA GLU A 264 -14.33 -0.59 -11.83
C GLU A 264 -13.74 -0.49 -10.41
N LEU A 265 -12.88 0.50 -10.15
CA LEU A 265 -12.39 0.75 -8.80
C LEU A 265 -13.52 1.37 -7.97
N LEU A 266 -13.79 0.80 -6.80
CA LEU A 266 -14.82 1.29 -5.88
C LEU A 266 -14.30 2.47 -5.03
N ILE A 267 -14.13 3.63 -5.67
CA ILE A 267 -13.62 4.85 -5.04
C ILE A 267 -14.77 5.83 -4.81
N PRO A 268 -14.89 6.46 -3.63
CA PRO A 268 -15.94 7.44 -3.40
C PRO A 268 -15.85 8.63 -4.36
N ARG A 269 -17.00 9.12 -4.80
CA ARG A 269 -17.08 10.29 -5.69
C ARG A 269 -16.71 11.57 -4.97
N ASP A 270 -16.21 12.53 -5.75
CA ASP A 270 -15.78 13.86 -5.31
C ASP A 270 -14.63 13.86 -4.29
N GLU A 271 -13.97 12.71 -4.11
CA GLU A 271 -12.80 12.58 -3.24
C GLU A 271 -11.53 12.99 -3.96
N ALA A 272 -10.63 13.63 -3.22
CA ALA A 272 -9.30 13.95 -3.69
C ALA A 272 -8.38 12.73 -3.57
N ILE A 273 -7.82 12.33 -4.71
CA ILE A 273 -6.96 11.15 -4.85
C ILE A 273 -5.61 11.62 -5.35
N ASP A 274 -4.54 11.15 -4.72
CA ASP A 274 -3.20 11.36 -5.19
C ASP A 274 -2.74 10.18 -6.04
N VAL A 275 -2.44 10.44 -7.30
CA VAL A 275 -1.86 9.47 -8.21
C VAL A 275 -0.35 9.60 -8.17
N VAL A 276 0.29 8.54 -7.70
CA VAL A 276 1.71 8.52 -7.40
C VAL A 276 2.38 7.49 -8.29
N SER A 277 3.45 7.89 -8.98
CA SER A 277 4.31 6.94 -9.70
C SER A 277 5.73 7.00 -9.14
N ILE A 278 6.29 5.85 -8.82
CA ILE A 278 7.68 5.71 -8.40
C ILE A 278 8.41 4.86 -9.44
N SER A 279 9.53 5.37 -9.93
CA SER A 279 10.33 4.68 -10.93
C SER A 279 11.77 4.51 -10.48
N ARG A 280 12.37 3.37 -10.84
CA ARG A 280 13.78 3.07 -10.60
C ARG A 280 14.49 2.73 -11.90
N PHE A 281 15.53 3.49 -12.20
CA PHE A 281 16.45 3.24 -13.30
C PHE A 281 17.81 2.76 -12.79
N SER A 282 18.64 2.28 -13.73
CA SER A 282 20.02 1.88 -13.45
C SER A 282 20.81 2.96 -12.70
N GLY A 283 21.69 2.52 -11.79
CA GLY A 283 22.54 3.40 -10.98
C GLY A 283 21.78 4.17 -9.90
N GLU A 284 20.75 3.56 -9.29
CA GLU A 284 19.99 4.15 -8.17
C GLU A 284 19.36 5.50 -8.50
N ARG A 285 18.94 5.66 -9.75
CA ARG A 285 18.24 6.85 -10.20
C ARG A 285 16.75 6.64 -10.01
N TYR A 286 16.18 7.38 -9.07
CA TYR A 286 14.75 7.32 -8.78
C TYR A 286 14.02 8.53 -9.35
N PHE A 287 12.76 8.32 -9.69
CA PHE A 287 11.86 9.35 -10.17
C PHE A 287 10.52 9.21 -9.44
N LEU A 288 9.88 10.34 -9.19
CA LEU A 288 8.61 10.46 -8.52
C LEU A 288 7.70 11.39 -9.31
N SER A 289 6.47 10.97 -9.56
CA SER A 289 5.36 11.87 -9.93
C SER A 289 4.31 11.80 -8.84
N PHE A 290 3.67 12.94 -8.58
CA PHE A 290 2.58 13.06 -7.64
C PHE A 290 1.58 14.05 -8.25
N GLN A 291 0.36 13.59 -8.52
CA GLN A 291 -0.69 14.43 -9.08
C GLN A 291 -2.00 14.17 -8.35
N THR A 292 -2.58 15.23 -7.81
CA THR A 292 -3.90 15.18 -7.18
C THR A 292 -4.97 15.35 -8.25
N VAL A 293 -5.97 14.47 -8.21
CA VAL A 293 -7.19 14.55 -9.02
C VAL A 293 -8.41 14.42 -8.11
N ILE A 294 -9.58 14.82 -8.60
CA ILE A 294 -10.85 14.61 -7.91
C ILE A 294 -11.60 13.52 -8.67
N ALA A 295 -12.16 12.53 -7.97
CA ALA A 295 -13.00 11.50 -8.57
C ALA A 295 -14.43 12.00 -8.83
N ASP A 296 -14.55 13.02 -9.67
CA ASP A 296 -15.83 13.62 -10.06
C ASP A 296 -16.45 12.94 -11.30
N GLN A 297 -15.71 12.08 -12.00
CA GLN A 297 -16.10 11.42 -13.25
C GLN A 297 -15.90 9.91 -13.21
N ASP A 298 -16.63 9.19 -14.06
CA ASP A 298 -16.56 7.72 -14.18
C ASP A 298 -15.22 7.26 -14.76
N GLN A 299 -14.54 8.14 -15.50
CA GLN A 299 -13.27 7.86 -16.14
C GLN A 299 -12.32 9.04 -15.90
N LEU A 300 -11.18 8.75 -15.29
CA LEU A 300 -10.10 9.72 -15.09
C LEU A 300 -8.92 9.33 -15.99
N LEU A 301 -8.44 10.28 -16.81
CA LEU A 301 -7.18 10.14 -17.56
C LEU A 301 -6.16 11.11 -17.01
N ILE A 302 -5.00 10.60 -16.62
CA ILE A 302 -4.01 11.34 -15.83
C ILE A 302 -2.65 11.25 -16.51
N HIS A 303 -2.11 12.39 -16.94
CA HIS A 303 -0.78 12.46 -17.53
C HIS A 303 0.26 12.74 -16.45
N LEU A 304 1.00 11.72 -16.06
CA LEU A 304 2.03 11.83 -15.03
C LEU A 304 3.34 12.33 -15.63
N ASN A 305 4.09 13.14 -14.89
CA ASN A 305 5.39 13.64 -15.33
C ASN A 305 6.45 13.40 -14.24
N PRO A 306 7.04 12.18 -14.17
CA PRO A 306 7.97 11.82 -13.12
C PRO A 306 9.23 12.68 -13.15
N LYS A 307 9.57 13.28 -12.01
CA LYS A 307 10.78 14.08 -11.82
C LYS A 307 11.79 13.31 -11.00
N ARG A 308 13.08 13.54 -11.26
CA ARG A 308 14.15 12.90 -10.49
C ARG A 308 13.99 13.24 -9.00
N ALA A 309 14.05 12.22 -8.15
CA ALA A 309 13.93 12.35 -6.71
C ALA A 309 15.03 11.56 -6.00
N SER A 310 15.37 11.95 -4.78
CA SER A 310 16.18 11.11 -3.89
C SER A 310 15.29 10.03 -3.26
N TRP A 311 15.91 8.96 -2.78
CA TRP A 311 15.20 7.90 -2.07
C TRP A 311 14.45 8.43 -0.84
N ASN A 312 15.12 9.20 0.02
CA ASN A 312 14.49 9.78 1.20
C ASN A 312 13.33 10.71 0.83
N SER A 313 13.46 11.51 -0.24
CA SER A 313 12.37 12.35 -0.71
C SER A 313 11.14 11.55 -1.17
N ILE A 314 11.34 10.34 -1.69
CA ILE A 314 10.22 9.44 -2.04
C ILE A 314 9.55 8.94 -0.77
N LEU A 315 10.33 8.41 0.17
CA LEU A 315 9.81 7.89 1.44
C LEU A 315 9.06 8.98 2.21
N ASP A 316 9.66 10.16 2.35
CA ASP A 316 9.06 11.29 3.04
C ASP A 316 7.76 11.69 2.36
N LYS A 317 7.75 11.86 1.02
CA LYS A 317 6.57 12.39 0.32
C LYS A 317 5.41 11.40 0.24
N VAL A 318 5.70 10.11 0.11
CA VAL A 318 4.66 9.06 0.03
C VAL A 318 4.06 8.77 1.40
N ASN A 319 4.87 8.85 2.47
CA ASN A 319 4.40 8.55 3.83
C ASN A 319 3.91 9.78 4.59
N SER A 320 4.32 11.00 4.21
CA SER A 320 3.74 12.22 4.76
C SER A 320 2.32 12.36 4.24
N ARG A 321 1.31 12.21 5.10
CA ARG A 321 -0.10 12.47 4.76
C ARG A 321 -0.43 13.97 4.57
N ASN A 322 0.49 14.75 3.99
CA ASN A 322 0.38 16.19 3.77
C ASN A 322 0.91 16.63 2.38
#